data_AF-A0A0B7N813-F1
#
_entry.id   AF-A0A0B7N813-F1
#
_cell.length_a   1.000
_cell.length_b   1.000
_cell.length_c   1.000
_cell.angle_alpha   90.00
_cell.angle_beta   90.00
_cell.angle_gamma   90.00
#
_symmetry.space_group_name_H-M   'P 1'
#
loop_
_entity.id
_entity.type
_entity.pdbx_description
1 polymer ?
#
loop_
_entity_poly.entity_id
_entity_poly.type
_entity_poly.pdbx_seq_one_letter_code
_entity_poly.pdbx_strand_id
1 'polypeptide(L)'
;MHNILQSLGQAKVFSKADLAQGYFQIAVRQEDKEKTALVTANGMYVFTVIPMGMRNSPAFFQSMMDKVLAALLRNTSSTLTALQNANLSIKLTKSKFLLNSVEYLGFLVFAQGISANPEKLKPIIQY
;
A
#
# COMPACT_ATOMS: atom_id res chain seq x y z
N MET A 1 8.90 -13.10 -0.50
CA MET A 1 7.47 -13.23 -0.17
C MET A 1 7.18 -14.10 1.05
N HIS A 2 7.83 -15.25 1.22
CA HIS A 2 7.55 -16.18 2.34
C HIS A 2 7.71 -15.54 3.75
N ASN A 3 8.65 -14.61 3.90
CA ASN A 3 8.99 -13.98 5.19
C ASN A 3 7.89 -13.03 5.73
N ILE A 4 7.29 -12.18 4.88
CA ILE A 4 6.25 -11.22 5.32
C ILE A 4 4.99 -11.95 5.80
N LEU A 5 4.57 -12.97 5.05
CA LEU A 5 3.39 -13.76 5.41
C LEU A 5 3.62 -14.54 6.72
N GLN A 6 4.80 -15.15 6.91
CA GLN A 6 5.15 -15.80 8.17
C GLN A 6 5.17 -14.82 9.37
N SER A 7 5.60 -13.58 9.17
CA SER A 7 5.59 -12.56 10.25
C SER A 7 4.19 -12.24 10.78
N LEU A 8 3.14 -12.52 9.98
CA LEU A 8 1.74 -12.33 10.37
C LEU A 8 1.14 -13.55 11.10
N GLY A 9 1.78 -14.72 11.02
CA GLY A 9 1.24 -16.00 11.49
C GLY A 9 1.09 -16.18 13.00
N GLN A 10 1.46 -15.18 13.81
CA GLN A 10 1.28 -15.19 15.27
C GLN A 10 0.27 -14.14 15.76
N ALA A 11 -0.21 -13.27 14.87
CA ALA A 11 -1.17 -12.24 15.25
C ALA A 11 -2.58 -12.83 15.38
N LYS A 12 -3.33 -12.37 16.39
CA LYS A 12 -4.74 -12.74 16.60
C LYS A 12 -5.73 -11.79 15.93
N VAL A 13 -5.28 -10.55 15.73
CA VAL A 13 -6.09 -9.45 15.21
C VAL A 13 -5.31 -8.78 14.09
N PHE A 14 -5.99 -8.51 12.98
CA PHE A 14 -5.43 -7.99 11.75
C PHE A 14 -6.16 -6.71 11.34
N SER A 15 -5.39 -5.77 10.81
CA SER A 15 -5.89 -4.54 10.23
C SER A 15 -5.26 -4.35 8.85
N LYS A 16 -6.07 -4.00 7.87
CA LYS A 16 -5.67 -3.67 6.51
C LYS A 16 -6.16 -2.27 6.18
N ALA A 17 -5.22 -1.40 5.89
CA ALA A 17 -5.50 -0.05 5.42
C ALA A 17 -5.11 0.07 3.94
N ASP A 18 -6.00 0.68 3.17
CA ASP A 18 -5.74 1.02 1.77
C ASP A 18 -5.53 2.54 1.69
N LEU A 19 -4.43 3.00 1.09
CA LEU A 19 -4.22 4.44 0.87
C LEU A 19 -5.15 4.97 -0.22
N ALA A 20 -5.68 6.17 -0.02
CA ALA A 20 -6.43 6.87 -1.07
C ALA A 20 -5.47 7.33 -2.17
N GLN A 21 -5.80 7.16 -3.45
CA GLN A 21 -5.02 7.72 -4.57
C GLN A 21 -3.49 7.56 -4.43
N GLY A 22 -3.01 6.36 -4.07
CA GLY A 22 -1.69 6.09 -3.46
C GLY A 22 -0.53 6.98 -3.92
N TYR A 23 -0.19 6.97 -5.21
CA TYR A 23 0.94 7.75 -5.74
C TYR A 23 0.70 9.25 -5.79
N PHE A 24 -0.54 9.68 -6.02
CA PHE A 24 -0.91 11.09 -6.14
C PHE A 24 -0.85 11.86 -4.83
N GLN A 25 -0.62 11.20 -3.70
CA GLN A 25 -0.40 11.84 -2.40
C GLN A 25 1.06 12.23 -2.16
N ILE A 26 1.99 11.75 -2.99
CA ILE A 26 3.42 11.90 -2.76
C ILE A 26 3.96 13.00 -3.66
N ALA A 27 4.49 14.05 -3.04
CA ALA A 27 5.08 15.17 -3.76
C ALA A 27 6.36 14.75 -4.52
N VAL A 28 6.48 15.24 -5.75
CA VAL A 28 7.74 15.15 -6.52
C VAL A 28 8.67 16.26 -6.04
N ARG A 29 9.92 15.92 -5.76
CA ARG A 29 10.96 16.90 -5.39
C ARG A 29 11.08 17.95 -6.49
N GLN A 30 11.36 19.19 -6.10
CA GLN A 30 11.42 20.31 -7.05
C GLN A 30 12.40 20.06 -8.20
N GLU A 31 13.57 19.47 -7.90
CA GLU A 31 14.62 19.06 -8.85
C GLU A 31 14.23 17.91 -9.79
N ASP A 32 13.18 17.17 -9.45
CA ASP A 32 12.72 16.00 -10.22
C ASP A 32 11.46 16.32 -11.05
N LYS A 33 10.81 17.48 -10.85
CA LYS A 33 9.54 17.85 -11.52
C LYS A 33 9.68 17.91 -13.04
N GLU A 34 10.76 18.49 -13.54
CA GLU A 34 11.03 18.61 -14.97
C GLU A 34 11.16 17.25 -15.68
N LYS A 35 11.60 16.20 -14.96
CA LYS A 35 11.66 14.82 -15.48
C LYS A 35 10.27 14.19 -15.67
N THR A 36 9.24 14.83 -15.11
CA THR A 36 7.84 14.41 -15.23
C THR A 36 7.07 15.25 -16.24
N ALA A 37 7.77 16.03 -17.08
CA ALA A 37 7.14 16.85 -18.10
C ALA A 37 6.31 16.01 -19.09
N LEU A 38 5.09 16.47 -19.35
CA LEU A 38 4.24 15.98 -20.43
C LEU A 38 3.92 17.13 -21.40
N VAL A 39 3.83 16.81 -22.68
CA VAL A 39 3.42 17.74 -23.73
C VAL A 39 1.98 17.45 -24.10
N THR A 40 1.15 18.49 -24.06
CA THR A 40 -0.25 18.47 -24.50
C THR A 40 -0.41 19.43 -25.68
N ALA A 41 -1.55 19.38 -26.38
CA ALA A 41 -1.87 20.34 -27.44
C ALA A 41 -1.80 21.80 -26.97
N ASN A 42 -1.99 22.05 -25.67
CA ASN A 42 -2.04 23.39 -25.07
C ASN A 42 -0.76 23.75 -24.30
N GLY A 43 0.34 23.02 -24.51
CA GLY A 43 1.64 23.30 -23.90
C GLY A 43 2.18 22.20 -23.00
N MET A 44 3.24 22.54 -22.26
CA MET A 44 4.00 21.63 -21.41
C MET A 44 3.57 21.76 -19.94
N TYR A 45 3.33 20.64 -19.31
CA TYR A 45 2.96 20.55 -17.89
C TYR A 45 3.90 19.59 -17.17
N VAL A 46 4.15 19.84 -15.89
CA VAL A 46 4.94 18.95 -15.02
C VAL A 46 4.07 18.46 -13.88
N PHE A 47 4.30 17.23 -13.43
CA PHE A 47 3.59 16.73 -12.27
C PHE A 47 4.17 17.30 -10.97
N THR A 48 3.29 17.64 -10.04
CA THR A 48 3.65 18.05 -8.67
C THR A 48 3.69 16.87 -7.71
N VAL A 49 3.04 15.77 -8.08
CA VAL A 49 2.92 14.52 -7.32
C VAL A 49 3.27 13.34 -8.21
N ILE A 50 3.65 12.20 -7.64
CA ILE A 50 4.13 11.05 -8.42
C ILE A 50 3.02 10.58 -9.38
N PRO A 51 3.26 10.63 -10.71
CA PRO A 51 2.28 10.15 -11.67
C PRO A 51 2.24 8.62 -11.69
N MET A 52 1.07 8.10 -12.08
CA MET A 52 0.91 6.67 -12.32
C MET A 52 1.66 6.25 -13.58
N GLY A 53 2.22 5.03 -13.58
CA GLY A 53 2.93 4.46 -14.74
C GLY A 53 4.42 4.79 -14.82
N MET A 54 4.95 5.63 -13.93
CA MET A 54 6.40 5.81 -13.80
C MET A 54 7.08 4.52 -13.29
N ARG A 55 8.14 4.08 -13.99
CA ARG A 55 8.85 2.81 -13.71
C ARG A 55 9.29 2.67 -12.25
N ASN A 56 9.74 3.76 -11.64
CA ASN A 56 10.31 3.74 -10.29
C ASN A 56 9.30 4.08 -9.18
N SER A 57 8.04 4.40 -9.53
CA SER A 57 7.02 4.80 -8.54
C SER A 57 6.78 3.74 -7.46
N PRO A 58 6.66 2.43 -7.76
CA PRO A 58 6.44 1.41 -6.73
C PRO A 58 7.63 1.31 -5.75
N ALA A 59 8.86 1.33 -6.25
CA ALA A 59 10.06 1.22 -5.42
C ALA A 59 10.23 2.45 -4.52
N PHE A 60 9.98 3.65 -5.06
CA PHE A 60 10.01 4.88 -4.28
C PHE A 60 8.93 4.87 -3.19
N PHE A 61 7.71 4.48 -3.55
CA PHE A 61 6.59 4.36 -2.61
C PHE A 61 6.92 3.38 -1.48
N GLN A 62 7.47 2.21 -1.81
CA GLN A 62 7.87 1.22 -0.81
C GLN A 62 8.94 1.78 0.14
N SER A 63 9.99 2.41 -0.39
CA SER A 63 11.05 2.99 0.43
C SER A 63 10.54 4.11 1.35
N MET A 64 9.60 4.92 0.88
CA MET A 64 8.93 5.92 1.71
C MET A 64 8.12 5.25 2.83
N MET A 65 7.33 4.22 2.50
CA MET A 65 6.54 3.48 3.47
C MET A 65 7.40 2.78 4.53
N ASP A 66 8.53 2.20 4.13
CA ASP A 66 9.47 1.59 5.06
C ASP A 66 9.95 2.60 6.10
N LYS A 67 10.18 3.87 5.71
CA LYS A 67 10.57 4.94 6.64
C LYS A 67 9.42 5.40 7.53
N VAL A 68 8.23 5.60 6.97
CA VAL A 68 7.04 6.05 7.73
C VAL A 68 6.62 5.01 8.77
N LEU A 69 6.75 3.73 8.44
CA LEU A 69 6.25 2.62 9.26
C LEU A 69 7.33 1.94 10.11
N ALA A 70 8.63 2.25 9.91
CA ALA A 70 9.77 1.56 10.52
C ALA A 70 9.62 1.19 12.00
N ALA A 71 9.09 2.10 12.83
CA ALA A 71 9.02 1.92 14.28
C ALA A 71 7.64 1.44 14.81
N LEU A 72 6.62 1.30 13.95
CA LEU A 72 5.22 1.30 14.40
C LEU A 72 4.41 0.08 13.97
N LEU A 73 4.99 -0.84 13.20
CA LEU A 73 4.30 -1.95 12.51
C LEU A 73 3.41 -2.85 13.38
N ARG A 74 3.55 -2.87 14.71
CA ARG A 74 2.77 -3.72 15.62
C ARG A 74 1.61 -3.02 16.33
N ASN A 75 1.50 -1.69 16.24
CA ASN A 75 0.45 -0.93 16.92
C ASN A 75 -0.38 -0.13 15.92
N THR A 76 -1.67 -0.47 15.80
CA THR A 76 -2.59 0.16 14.83
C THR A 76 -2.76 1.67 15.08
N SER A 77 -2.84 2.12 16.32
CA SER A 77 -2.99 3.56 16.60
C SER A 77 -1.74 4.33 16.20
N SER A 78 -0.56 3.80 16.50
CA SER A 78 0.71 4.41 16.15
C SER A 78 0.91 4.47 14.63
N THR A 79 0.59 3.39 13.90
CA THR A 79 0.67 3.41 12.44
C THR A 79 -0.28 4.42 11.82
N LEU A 80 -1.52 4.52 12.31
CA LEU A 80 -2.47 5.53 11.84
C LEU A 80 -1.98 6.96 12.11
N THR A 81 -1.41 7.22 13.29
CA THR A 81 -0.81 8.53 13.60
C THR A 81 0.38 8.84 12.69
N ALA A 82 1.25 7.87 12.39
CA ALA A 82 2.36 8.11 11.48
C ALA A 82 1.90 8.38 10.04
N LEU A 83 0.87 7.69 9.56
CA LEU A 83 0.27 7.99 8.28
C LEU A 83 -0.32 9.41 8.26
N GLN A 84 -1.00 9.83 9.33
CA GLN A 84 -1.50 11.19 9.48
C GLN A 84 -0.37 12.23 9.46
N ASN A 85 0.71 11.99 10.21
CA ASN A 85 1.88 12.89 10.25
C ASN A 85 2.63 12.97 8.92
N ALA A 86 2.56 11.92 8.11
CA ALA A 86 3.10 11.89 6.76
C ALA A 86 2.15 12.48 5.70
N ASN A 87 1.01 13.07 6.11
CA ASN A 87 -0.05 13.57 5.25
C ASN A 87 -0.63 12.51 4.30
N LEU A 88 -0.58 11.23 4.68
CA LEU A 88 -1.09 10.12 3.89
C LEU A 88 -2.52 9.80 4.31
N SER A 89 -3.46 10.00 3.40
CA SER A 89 -4.87 9.68 3.60
C SER A 89 -5.15 8.21 3.28
N ILE A 90 -5.95 7.58 4.13
CA ILE A 90 -6.46 6.22 3.94
C ILE A 90 -7.89 6.26 3.40
N LYS A 91 -8.21 5.31 2.52
CA LYS A 91 -9.57 5.11 2.02
C LYS A 91 -10.31 4.16 2.96
N LEU A 92 -11.14 4.75 3.83
CA LEU A 92 -11.88 3.99 4.84
C LEU A 92 -12.81 2.94 4.22
N THR A 93 -13.43 3.22 3.08
CA THR A 93 -14.35 2.28 2.42
C THR A 93 -13.70 1.00 1.90
N LYS A 94 -12.37 0.99 1.73
CA LYS A 94 -11.60 -0.21 1.34
C LYS A 94 -10.76 -0.78 2.49
N SER A 95 -10.62 -0.02 3.57
CA SER A 95 -9.86 -0.43 4.75
C SER A 95 -10.73 -1.28 5.68
N LYS A 96 -10.12 -2.25 6.36
CA LYS A 96 -10.77 -3.13 7.33
C LYS A 96 -9.89 -3.23 8.57
N PHE A 97 -10.45 -2.99 9.75
CA PHE A 97 -9.69 -2.94 10.99
C PHE A 97 -10.20 -3.98 11.98
N LEU A 98 -9.31 -4.43 12.86
CA LEU A 98 -9.63 -5.29 14.01
C LEU A 98 -10.38 -6.58 13.63
N LEU A 99 -9.96 -7.23 12.55
CA LEU A 99 -10.53 -8.49 12.08
C LEU A 99 -9.72 -9.70 12.57
N ASN A 100 -10.40 -10.84 12.72
CA ASN A 100 -9.73 -12.11 13.06
C ASN A 100 -9.07 -12.77 11.83
N SER A 101 -9.40 -12.31 10.62
CA SER A 101 -8.80 -12.74 9.38
C SER A 101 -8.77 -11.61 8.35
N VAL A 102 -7.82 -11.67 7.42
CA VAL A 102 -7.67 -10.67 6.38
C VAL A 102 -7.14 -11.26 5.08
N GLU A 103 -7.65 -10.79 3.95
CA GLU A 103 -7.07 -11.11 2.64
C GLU A 103 -5.89 -10.18 2.34
N TYR A 104 -4.72 -10.79 2.13
CA TYR A 104 -3.48 -10.11 1.82
C TYR A 104 -2.67 -10.87 0.77
N LEU A 105 -2.23 -10.18 -0.29
CA LEU A 105 -1.44 -10.75 -1.40
C LEU A 105 -2.03 -12.04 -2.02
N GLY A 106 -3.36 -12.19 -2.03
CA GLY A 106 -4.04 -13.38 -2.57
C GLY A 106 -4.11 -14.56 -1.60
N PHE A 107 -3.68 -14.39 -0.37
CA PHE A 107 -3.83 -15.35 0.72
C PHE A 107 -4.84 -14.83 1.74
N LEU A 108 -5.55 -15.75 2.37
CA LEU A 108 -6.32 -15.49 3.58
C LEU A 108 -5.42 -15.77 4.78
N VAL A 109 -5.18 -14.75 5.60
CA VAL A 109 -4.37 -14.83 6.82
C VAL A 109 -5.31 -14.82 8.03
N PHE A 110 -5.12 -15.77 8.94
CA PHE A 110 -5.89 -15.90 10.18
C PHE A 110 -4.99 -16.44 11.30
N ALA A 111 -5.46 -16.40 12.55
CA ALA A 111 -4.63 -16.71 13.72
C ALA A 111 -4.00 -18.12 13.69
N GLN A 112 -4.62 -19.08 13.00
CA GLN A 112 -4.18 -20.48 12.91
C GLN A 112 -3.32 -20.77 11.68
N GLY A 113 -3.11 -19.80 10.78
CA GLY A 113 -2.25 -19.98 9.62
C GLY A 113 -2.64 -19.15 8.40
N ILE A 114 -2.13 -19.58 7.25
CA ILE A 114 -2.27 -18.90 5.97
C ILE A 114 -2.84 -19.91 4.98
N SER A 115 -3.93 -19.55 4.34
CA SER A 115 -4.55 -20.36 3.29
C SER A 115 -4.60 -19.57 1.99
N ALA A 116 -4.57 -20.25 0.84
CA ALA A 116 -4.80 -19.61 -0.44
C ALA A 116 -6.25 -19.10 -0.51
N ASN A 117 -6.47 -17.93 -1.11
CA ASN A 117 -7.83 -17.39 -1.22
C ASN A 117 -8.67 -18.26 -2.17
N PRO A 118 -9.74 -18.92 -1.69
CA PRO A 118 -10.57 -19.81 -2.51
C PRO A 118 -11.21 -19.10 -3.71
N GLU A 119 -11.53 -17.81 -3.62
CA GLU A 119 -12.09 -17.04 -4.74
C GLU A 119 -11.11 -16.89 -5.91
N LYS A 120 -9.81 -16.78 -5.62
CA LYS A 120 -8.77 -16.65 -6.64
C LYS A 120 -8.30 -17.99 -7.21
N LEU A 121 -8.67 -19.10 -6.57
CA LEU A 121 -8.41 -20.45 -7.05
C LEU A 121 -9.51 -20.97 -7.99
N LYS A 122 -10.72 -20.39 -7.95
CA LYS A 122 -11.82 -20.75 -8.85
C LYS A 122 -11.43 -20.80 -10.34
N PRO A 123 -10.66 -19.84 -10.89
CA PRO A 123 -10.27 -19.87 -12.30
C PRO A 123 -9.27 -20.98 -12.64
N ILE A 124 -8.54 -21.51 -11.66
CA ILE A 124 -7.50 -22.53 -11.84
C ILE A 124 -8.09 -23.94 -11.71
N ILE A 125 -9.11 -24.09 -10.86
CA ILE A 125 -9.75 -25.39 -10.56
C ILE A 125 -10.81 -25.75 -11.62
N GLN A 126 -11.33 -24.78 -12.38
CA GLN A 126 -12.34 -25.00 -13.42
C GLN A 126 -11.79 -25.15 -14.85
N TYR A 127 -10.49 -25.45 -14.99
CA TYR A 127 -9.84 -25.76 -16.27
C TYR A 127 -9.20 -27.14 -16.21
#